data_AF-A0A5B8T0Z8-F1
#
_entry.id   AF-A0A5B8T0Z8-F1
#
_cell.length_a   1.000
_cell.length_b   1.000
_cell.length_c   1.000
_cell.angle_alpha   90.00
_cell.angle_beta   90.00
_cell.angle_gamma   90.00
#
_symmetry.space_group_name_H-M   'P 1'
#
loop_
_entity.id
_entity.type
_entity.pdbx_description
1 polymer ?
#
loop_
_entity_poly.entity_id
_entity_poly.type
_entity_poly.pdbx_seq_one_letter_code
_entity_poly.pdbx_strand_id
1 'polypeptide(L)'
;MTTSRHIAFLILVPEPGNTALSSQSSGDYHLSLATLSDIDSAKRLVRELVSQGVSTIELSSSFGDDGLAAIQEAAGKDVRVGLVRF
;
A
#
# COMPACT_ATOMS: atom_id res chain seq x y z
N MET A 1 1.75 -23.23 11.66
CA MET A 1 0.92 -22.01 11.74
C MET A 1 0.86 -21.46 10.33
N THR A 2 -0.32 -21.40 9.71
CA THR A 2 -0.47 -20.78 8.39
C THR A 2 -0.19 -19.29 8.54
N THR A 3 0.91 -18.82 7.95
CA THR A 3 1.27 -17.41 7.94
C THR A 3 0.29 -16.68 7.03
N SER A 4 -0.63 -15.91 7.62
CA SER A 4 -1.54 -15.04 6.88
C SER A 4 -0.72 -14.08 6.00
N ARG A 5 -0.99 -14.06 4.70
CA ARG A 5 -0.34 -13.21 3.71
C ARG A 5 -1.09 -11.90 3.62
N HIS A 6 -0.53 -10.86 4.24
CA HIS A 6 -1.04 -9.51 4.10
C HIS A 6 -0.47 -8.86 2.83
N ILE A 7 -1.39 -8.38 1.99
CA ILE A 7 -1.11 -7.64 0.75
C ILE A 7 -1.90 -6.34 0.74
N ALA A 8 -1.37 -5.31 0.08
CA ALA A 8 -2.04 -4.02 -0.03
C ALA A 8 -2.07 -3.49 -1.46
N PHE A 9 -3.11 -2.72 -1.79
CA PHE A 9 -3.24 -1.95 -3.02
C PHE A 9 -3.53 -0.48 -2.69
N LEU A 10 -2.70 0.43 -3.20
CA LEU A 10 -2.81 1.86 -2.91
C LEU A 10 -3.10 2.66 -4.18
N ILE A 11 -4.08 3.56 -4.08
CA ILE A 11 -4.51 4.46 -5.16
C ILE A 11 -4.29 5.90 -4.72
N LEU A 12 -3.53 6.68 -5.49
CA LEU A 12 -3.40 8.11 -5.26
C LEU A 12 -4.55 8.81 -5.99
N VAL A 13 -5.45 9.41 -5.21
CA VAL A 13 -6.57 10.22 -5.68
C VAL A 13 -6.39 11.60 -5.04
N PRO A 14 -5.70 12.53 -5.70
CA PRO A 14 -5.28 13.81 -5.12
C PRO A 14 -6.44 14.82 -5.03
N GLU A 15 -7.53 14.43 -4.38
CA GLU A 15 -8.64 15.30 -4.02
C GLU A 15 -8.91 15.21 -2.50
N PRO A 16 -9.34 16.33 -1.88
CA PRO A 16 -9.67 16.35 -0.46
C PRO A 16 -10.77 15.33 -0.11
N GLY A 17 -10.61 14.63 1.01
CA GLY A 17 -11.62 13.68 1.51
C GLY A 17 -11.59 12.29 0.89
N ASN A 18 -10.72 12.04 -0.09
CA ASN A 18 -10.60 10.74 -0.75
C ASN A 18 -9.64 9.77 -0.04
N THR A 19 -9.31 10.01 1.24
CA THR A 19 -8.54 9.04 2.04
C THR A 19 -9.48 8.00 2.66
N ALA A 20 -9.34 6.74 2.26
CA ALA A 20 -10.11 5.63 2.81
C ALA A 20 -9.25 4.37 2.85
N LEU A 21 -9.48 3.51 3.85
CA LEU A 21 -8.87 2.19 3.98
C LEU A 21 -9.97 1.16 4.16
N SER A 22 -9.98 0.15 3.31
CA SER A 22 -10.85 -1.01 3.42
C SER A 22 -9.98 -2.26 3.55
N SER A 23 -10.36 -3.17 4.44
CA SER A 23 -9.64 -4.43 4.61
C SER A 23 -10.61 -5.60 4.49
N GLN A 24 -10.16 -6.66 3.82
CA GLN A 24 -10.90 -7.91 3.71
C GLN A 24 -9.97 -9.10 3.95
N SER A 25 -10.51 -10.17 4.51
CA SER A 25 -9.76 -11.41 4.74
C SER A 25 -10.48 -12.58 4.10
N SER A 26 -9.75 -13.47 3.43
CA SER A 26 -10.30 -14.71 2.88
C SER A 26 -9.22 -15.79 2.85
N GLY A 27 -9.50 -16.92 3.52
CA GLY A 27 -8.51 -17.96 3.75
C GLY A 27 -7.26 -17.40 4.44
N ASP A 28 -6.09 -17.69 3.87
CA ASP A 28 -4.79 -17.23 4.38
C ASP A 28 -4.39 -15.84 3.84
N TYR A 29 -5.31 -15.07 3.25
CA TYR A 29 -5.02 -13.74 2.70
C TYR A 29 -5.73 -12.64 3.48
N HIS A 30 -4.99 -11.56 3.76
CA HIS A 30 -5.51 -10.29 4.23
C HIS A 30 -5.19 -9.23 3.17
N LEU A 31 -6.21 -8.54 2.65
CA LEU A 31 -6.06 -7.50 1.64
C LEU A 31 -6.44 -6.16 2.24
N SER A 32 -5.56 -5.17 2.11
CA SER A 32 -5.84 -3.77 2.37
C SER A 32 -5.94 -2.99 1.06
N LEU A 33 -7.03 -2.27 0.85
CA LEU A 33 -7.21 -1.36 -0.26
C LEU A 33 -7.32 0.06 0.30
N ALA A 34 -6.50 0.98 -0.20
CA ALA A 34 -6.59 2.37 0.22
C ALA A 34 -6.59 3.36 -0.95
N THR A 35 -7.38 4.41 -0.80
CA THR A 35 -7.27 5.65 -1.57
C THR A 35 -6.59 6.70 -0.70
N LEU A 36 -5.74 7.53 -1.28
CA LEU A 36 -4.87 8.46 -0.57
C LEU A 36 -4.82 9.80 -1.31
N SER A 37 -4.82 10.91 -0.57
CA SER A 37 -4.80 12.25 -1.15
C SER A 37 -3.40 12.75 -1.53
N ASP A 38 -2.35 12.18 -0.93
CA ASP A 38 -0.98 12.67 -1.08
C ASP A 38 0.05 11.59 -0.71
N ILE A 39 1.30 11.82 -1.09
CA ILE A 39 2.42 10.88 -0.84
C ILE A 39 2.74 10.77 0.65
N ASP A 40 2.53 11.82 1.45
CA ASP A 40 2.86 11.77 2.88
C ASP A 40 1.90 10.87 3.67
N SER A 41 0.61 10.93 3.37
CA SER A 41 -0.40 10.00 3.89
C SER A 41 -0.12 8.58 3.42
N ALA A 42 0.31 8.39 2.18
CA ALA A 42 0.75 7.10 1.67
C ALA A 42 1.92 6.53 2.47
N LYS A 43 2.98 7.33 2.72
CA LYS A 43 4.15 6.92 3.51
C LYS A 43 3.76 6.55 4.95
N ARG A 44 2.84 7.31 5.57
CA ARG A 44 2.32 7.00 6.91
C ARG A 44 1.59 5.66 6.94
N LEU A 45 0.64 5.46 6.03
CA LEU A 45 -0.12 4.21 5.94
C LEU A 45 0.79 3.02 5.66
N VAL A 46 1.76 3.17 4.75
CA VAL A 46 2.71 2.10 4.42
C VAL A 46 3.47 1.64 5.65
N ARG A 47 4.03 2.55 6.46
CA ARG A 47 4.71 2.17 7.71
C ARG A 47 3.80 1.44 8.69
N GLU A 48 2.54 1.84 8.76
CA GLU A 48 1.54 1.16 9.58
C GLU A 48 1.28 -0.27 9.06
N LEU A 49 1.05 -0.44 7.76
CA LEU A 49 0.86 -1.76 7.15
C LEU A 49 2.09 -2.66 7.31
N VAL A 50 3.30 -2.10 7.24
CA VAL A 50 4.54 -2.83 7.54
C VAL A 50 4.57 -3.33 8.98
N SER A 51 4.15 -2.50 9.94
CA SER A 51 4.03 -2.93 11.35
C SER A 51 2.97 -4.02 11.56
N GLN A 52 2.00 -4.12 10.64
CA GLN A 52 0.96 -5.16 10.62
C GLN A 52 1.38 -6.43 9.86
N GLY A 53 2.57 -6.44 9.25
CA GLY A 53 3.11 -7.61 8.55
C GLY A 53 2.74 -7.68 7.05
N VAL A 54 2.43 -6.55 6.41
CA VAL A 54 2.26 -6.51 4.95
C VAL A 54 3.54 -6.97 4.25
N SER A 55 3.38 -7.85 3.27
CA SER A 55 4.50 -8.45 2.53
C SER A 55 4.62 -7.90 1.10
N THR A 56 3.54 -7.35 0.57
CA THR A 56 3.44 -6.87 -0.81
C THR A 56 2.53 -5.65 -0.87
N ILE A 57 2.97 -4.60 -1.56
CA ILE A 57 2.23 -3.37 -1.78
C ILE A 57 2.24 -3.07 -3.28
N GLU A 58 1.06 -3.04 -3.88
CA GLU A 58 0.88 -2.66 -5.27
C GLU A 58 0.37 -1.21 -5.33
N LEU A 59 1.00 -0.39 -6.15
CA LEU A 59 0.63 1.01 -6.33
C LEU A 59 -0.05 1.17 -7.69
N SER A 60 -1.16 1.91 -7.74
CA SER A 60 -1.70 2.34 -9.03
C SER A 60 -0.72 3.29 -9.74
N SER A 61 -0.79 3.37 -11.07
CA SER A 61 0.07 4.23 -11.91
C SER A 61 0.07 5.71 -11.53
N SER A 62 -0.95 6.19 -10.81
CA SER A 62 -1.06 7.55 -10.26
C SER A 62 0.10 7.98 -9.35
N PHE A 63 0.86 7.02 -8.78
CA PHE A 63 2.05 7.32 -7.99
C PHE A 63 3.25 7.78 -8.82
N GLY A 64 3.33 7.38 -10.09
CA GLY A 64 4.54 7.60 -10.91
C GLY A 64 5.81 6.97 -10.33
N ASP A 65 6.95 7.26 -10.95
CA ASP A 65 8.24 6.69 -10.53
C ASP A 65 8.76 7.32 -9.21
N ASP A 66 8.54 8.62 -9.03
CA ASP A 66 8.92 9.32 -7.79
C ASP A 66 8.11 8.82 -6.59
N GLY A 67 6.81 8.62 -6.76
CA GLY A 67 5.96 8.04 -5.72
C GLY A 67 6.36 6.59 -5.43
N LEU A 68 6.67 5.78 -6.45
CA LEU A 68 7.16 4.42 -6.26
C LEU A 68 8.44 4.40 -5.39
N ALA A 69 9.43 5.23 -5.72
CA ALA A 69 10.68 5.32 -4.95
C ALA A 69 10.43 5.77 -3.51
N ALA A 70 9.58 6.77 -3.30
CA ALA A 70 9.23 7.27 -1.96
C ALA A 70 8.52 6.21 -1.10
N ILE A 71 7.68 5.37 -1.70
CA ILE A 71 7.00 4.28 -1.00
C ILE A 71 7.94 3.10 -0.73
N GLN A 72 8.84 2.76 -1.67
CA GLN A 72 9.88 1.76 -1.43
C GLN A 72 10.77 2.13 -0.23
N GLU A 73 11.17 3.40 -0.14
CA GLU A 73 11.92 3.90 1.02
C GLU A 73 11.12 3.74 2.32
N ALA A 74 9.83 4.10 2.32
CA ALA A 74 8.97 4.01 3.49
C ALA A 74 8.65 2.56 3.92
N ALA A 75 8.55 1.63 2.97
CA ALA A 75 8.24 0.22 3.22
C ALA A 75 9.45 -0.58 3.72
N GLY A 76 10.66 -0.18 3.33
CA GLY A 76 11.88 -0.93 3.64
C GLY A 76 12.12 -2.12 2.72
N LYS A 77 13.24 -2.82 2.95
CA LYS A 77 13.79 -3.81 2.00
C LYS A 77 13.05 -5.14 1.99
N ASP A 78 12.30 -5.45 3.04
CA ASP A 78 11.64 -6.75 3.23
C ASP A 78 10.22 -6.79 2.62
N VAL A 79 9.75 -5.68 2.06
CA VAL A 79 8.40 -5.53 1.49
C VAL A 79 8.51 -5.33 -0.01
N ARG A 80 7.78 -6.14 -0.79
CA ARG A 80 7.75 -5.98 -2.25
C ARG A 80 6.82 -4.82 -2.60
N VAL A 81 7.35 -3.78 -3.23
CA VAL A 81 6.55 -2.65 -3.71
C VAL A 81 6.61 -2.59 -5.24
N GLY A 82 5.45 -2.69 -5.87
CA GLY A 82 5.28 -2.66 -7.33
C GLY A 82 4.41 -1.50 -7.80
N LEU A 83 4.60 -1.09 -9.05
CA LEU A 83 3.74 -0.12 -9.73
C LEU A 83 2.96 -0.82 -10.84
N VAL A 84 1.64 -0.84 -10.73
CA VAL A 84 0.73 -1.41 -11.72
C VAL A 84 0.56 -0.42 -12.87
N ARG A 85 0.98 -0.84 -14.05
CA ARG A 85 0.85 -0.09 -15.32
C ARG A 85 -0.18 -0.79 -16.21
N PHE A 86 -0.99 0.01 -16.91
CA PHE A 86 -1.96 -0.44 -17.91
C PHE A 86 -1.56 0.07 -19.29
#